data_AF-A0A2V7Q7F1-F1
#
_entry.id   AF-A0A2V7Q7F1-F1
#
_cell.length_a   1.000
_cell.length_b   1.000
_cell.length_c   1.000
_cell.angle_alpha   90.00
_cell.angle_beta   90.00
_cell.angle_gamma   90.00
#
_symmetry.space_group_name_H-M   'P 1'
#
loop_
_entity.id
_entity.type
_entity.pdbx_description
1 polymer ?
#
loop_
_entity_poly.entity_id
_entity_poly.type
_entity_poly.pdbx_seq_one_letter_code
_entity_poly.pdbx_strand_id
1 'polypeptide(L)'
;MRSLPMKIAALGFTLAAGCTRTTRTVLLVPEARSEGPSTAATLGVPPGHLPKPGECRVWIPGVPPGRQPRPKSRTCEGIAAAAPAGSWILYRPTADRKIVHARIVDERRAGVVVRIRVFEAESGRFVREENP
;
A
#
# COMPACT_ATOMS: atom_id res chain seq x y z
N MET A 1 -95.06 -18.44 5.62
CA MET A 1 -95.44 -17.02 5.41
C MET A 1 -94.20 -16.18 5.70
N ARG A 2 -93.74 -15.39 4.70
CA ARG A 2 -92.96 -14.13 4.75
C ARG A 2 -91.87 -14.03 5.85
N SER A 3 -90.60 -13.69 5.64
CA SER A 3 -89.89 -12.94 4.60
C SER A 3 -88.53 -12.53 5.21
N LEU A 4 -87.41 -12.58 4.49
CA LEU A 4 -86.55 -11.42 4.17
C LEU A 4 -85.24 -11.88 3.47
N PRO A 5 -84.74 -11.11 2.49
CA PRO A 5 -83.62 -11.51 1.65
C PRO A 5 -82.24 -11.15 2.21
N MET A 6 -81.29 -12.01 1.85
CA MET A 6 -79.84 -11.93 1.98
C MET A 6 -79.27 -10.60 1.46
N LYS A 7 -78.51 -9.89 2.31
CA LYS A 7 -77.59 -8.82 1.90
C LYS A 7 -76.24 -9.06 2.58
N ILE A 8 -75.37 -9.80 1.90
CA ILE A 8 -73.96 -9.93 2.27
C ILE A 8 -73.27 -8.68 1.73
N ALA A 9 -72.96 -7.74 2.62
CA ALA A 9 -72.11 -6.60 2.29
C ALA A 9 -70.68 -7.10 2.14
N ALA A 10 -70.21 -7.21 0.89
CA ALA A 10 -68.81 -7.46 0.58
C ALA A 10 -68.00 -6.19 0.87
N LEU A 11 -67.34 -6.14 2.03
CA LEU A 11 -66.21 -5.22 2.22
C LEU A 11 -64.97 -5.91 1.67
N GLY A 12 -64.55 -5.44 0.49
CA GLY A 12 -63.31 -5.87 -0.16
C GLY A 12 -62.11 -5.59 0.73
N PHE A 13 -61.39 -6.65 1.08
CA PHE A 13 -60.06 -6.55 1.66
C PHE A 13 -59.09 -6.18 0.54
N THR A 14 -58.73 -4.89 0.43
CA THR A 14 -57.63 -4.45 -0.43
C THR A 14 -56.32 -4.94 0.17
N LEU A 15 -55.82 -6.07 -0.33
CA LEU A 15 -54.45 -6.52 -0.10
C LEU A 15 -53.51 -5.57 -0.85
N ALA A 16 -52.96 -4.59 -0.14
CA ALA A 16 -51.85 -3.79 -0.63
C ALA A 16 -50.63 -4.72 -0.78
N ALA A 17 -50.34 -5.14 -2.01
CA ALA A 17 -49.09 -5.82 -2.34
C ALA A 17 -47.92 -4.84 -2.20
N GLY A 18 -47.37 -4.74 -1.00
CA GLY A 18 -46.15 -3.98 -0.74
C GLY A 18 -44.99 -4.62 -1.49
N CYS A 19 -44.55 -4.01 -2.58
CA CYS A 19 -43.31 -4.37 -3.25
C CYS A 19 -42.15 -4.06 -2.29
N THR A 20 -41.60 -5.09 -1.64
CA THR A 20 -40.32 -5.00 -0.93
C THR A 20 -39.21 -4.83 -1.96
N ARG A 21 -38.96 -3.57 -2.38
CA ARG A 21 -37.72 -3.21 -3.08
C ARG A 21 -36.58 -3.30 -2.09
N THR A 22 -36.03 -4.50 -1.93
CA THR A 22 -34.76 -4.72 -1.24
C THR A 22 -33.67 -4.05 -2.07
N THR A 23 -33.45 -2.76 -1.80
CA THR A 23 -32.37 -2.00 -2.42
C THR A 23 -31.08 -2.49 -1.80
N ARG A 24 -30.41 -3.42 -2.49
CA ARG A 24 -29.10 -3.93 -2.06
C ARG A 24 -28.07 -2.85 -2.35
N THR A 25 -27.72 -2.06 -1.35
CA THR A 25 -26.61 -1.11 -1.42
C THR A 25 -25.32 -1.91 -1.56
N VAL A 26 -24.76 -1.97 -2.77
CA VAL A 26 -23.41 -2.48 -2.97
C VAL A 26 -22.46 -1.35 -2.64
N LEU A 27 -21.87 -1.40 -1.45
CA LEU A 27 -20.72 -0.58 -1.11
C LEU A 27 -19.57 -1.02 -2.02
N LEU A 28 -19.31 -0.23 -3.06
CA LEU A 28 -18.03 -0.28 -3.76
C LEU A 28 -17.00 0.23 -2.75
N VAL A 29 -16.37 -0.68 -2.01
CA VAL A 29 -15.15 -0.36 -1.27
C VAL A 29 -14.12 -0.06 -2.35
N PRO A 30 -13.65 1.18 -2.51
CA PRO A 30 -12.52 1.41 -3.39
C PRO A 30 -11.39 0.53 -2.86
N GLU A 31 -10.90 -0.38 -3.70
CA GLU A 31 -9.64 -1.08 -3.46
C GLU A 31 -8.65 0.01 -3.08
N ALA A 32 -8.24 0.05 -1.82
CA ALA A 32 -7.30 1.02 -1.33
C ALA A 32 -5.99 0.75 -2.07
N ARG A 33 -5.83 1.35 -3.25
CA ARG A 33 -4.52 1.64 -3.80
C ARG A 33 -3.82 2.31 -2.66
N SER A 34 -2.75 1.71 -2.18
CA SER A 34 -1.90 2.32 -1.17
C SER A 34 -1.25 3.52 -1.84
N GLU A 35 -2.00 4.61 -1.97
CA GLU A 35 -1.44 5.94 -2.10
C GLU A 35 -0.71 6.17 -0.79
N GLY A 36 0.58 5.83 -0.81
CA GLY A 36 1.48 6.07 0.31
C GLY A 36 1.35 7.52 0.78
N PRO A 37 1.57 7.78 2.08
CA PRO A 37 1.01 8.93 2.77
C PRO A 37 1.33 10.27 2.09
N SER A 38 0.27 10.97 1.69
CA SER A 38 0.29 12.41 1.44
C SER A 38 0.47 13.15 2.76
N THR A 39 1.72 13.21 3.23
CA THR A 39 2.28 14.15 4.22
C THR A 39 3.75 13.76 4.37
N ALA A 40 4.67 14.58 3.82
CA ALA A 40 6.13 14.43 3.88
C ALA A 40 6.65 12.98 4.05
N ALA A 41 6.63 12.18 2.97
CA ALA A 41 7.12 10.81 2.99
C ALA A 41 8.53 10.73 3.64
N THR A 42 8.66 9.95 4.71
CA THR A 42 9.95 9.65 5.34
C THR A 42 10.46 8.29 4.88
N LEU A 43 11.76 8.07 4.97
CA LEU A 43 12.38 6.80 4.57
C LEU A 43 11.92 5.62 5.44
N GLY A 44 11.45 5.82 6.67
CA GLY A 44 11.00 4.73 7.55
C GLY A 44 12.08 3.70 7.93
N VAL A 45 13.35 3.96 7.61
CA VAL A 45 14.51 3.15 8.00
C VAL A 45 15.15 3.82 9.21
N PRO A 46 15.24 3.15 10.38
CA PRO A 46 15.83 3.75 11.57
C PRO A 46 17.29 4.14 11.39
N PRO A 47 17.77 5.17 12.11
CA PRO A 47 19.20 5.47 12.20
C PRO A 47 20.03 4.22 12.56
N GLY A 48 21.24 4.11 12.00
CA GLY A 48 22.11 2.93 12.15
C GLY A 48 21.71 1.71 11.32
N HIS A 49 20.61 1.76 10.57
CA HIS A 49 20.22 0.71 9.62
C HIS A 49 20.49 1.08 8.15
N LEU A 50 20.95 2.30 7.89
CA LEU A 50 21.44 2.68 6.57
C LEU A 50 22.74 1.93 6.24
N PRO A 51 22.99 1.64 4.95
CA PRO A 51 24.28 1.12 4.53
C PRO A 51 25.41 2.13 4.83
N LYS A 52 26.64 1.62 4.91
CA LYS A 52 27.83 2.47 4.95
C LYS A 52 27.95 3.28 3.65
N PRO A 53 28.61 4.45 3.66
CA PRO A 53 28.93 5.16 2.42
C PRO A 53 29.69 4.25 1.45
N GLY A 54 29.25 4.22 0.19
CA GLY A 54 29.76 3.34 -0.88
C GLY A 54 29.08 1.98 -0.97
N GLU A 55 28.25 1.61 0.00
CA GLU A 55 27.64 0.30 0.09
C GLU A 55 26.13 0.34 -0.16
N CYS A 56 25.58 -0.83 -0.48
CA CYS A 56 24.16 -1.07 -0.66
C CYS A 56 23.60 -2.03 0.40
N ARG A 57 22.29 -1.92 0.63
CA ARG A 57 21.52 -2.79 1.53
C ARG A 57 20.14 -3.06 0.95
N VAL A 58 19.66 -4.30 1.04
CA VAL A 58 18.23 -4.59 0.82
C VAL A 58 17.43 -4.29 2.09
N TRP A 59 16.32 -3.58 1.94
CA TRP A 59 15.37 -3.27 2.99
C TRP A 59 13.98 -3.71 2.56
N ILE A 60 13.27 -4.46 3.40
CA ILE A 60 11.91 -4.91 3.11
C ILE A 60 10.94 -4.03 3.92
N PRO A 61 10.14 -3.16 3.29
CA PRO A 61 9.14 -2.35 4.01
C PRO A 61 8.19 -3.22 4.83
N GLY A 62 7.78 -2.73 6.00
CA GLY A 62 6.89 -3.46 6.93
C GLY A 62 7.56 -4.56 7.75
N VAL A 63 8.76 -5.03 7.37
CA VAL A 63 9.52 -6.01 8.17
C VAL A 63 10.29 -5.29 9.29
N PRO A 64 10.16 -5.68 10.57
CA PRO A 64 10.88 -5.05 11.67
C PRO A 64 12.41 -5.14 11.52
N PRO A 65 13.20 -4.17 12.01
CA PRO A 65 14.65 -4.12 11.81
C PRO A 65 15.42 -5.38 12.23
N GLY A 66 14.99 -6.05 13.30
CA GLY A 66 15.61 -7.30 13.80
C GLY A 66 15.33 -8.54 12.94
N ARG A 67 14.35 -8.46 12.02
CA ARG A 67 13.98 -9.53 11.08
C ARG A 67 14.39 -9.22 9.64
N GLN A 68 15.06 -8.10 9.41
CA GLN A 68 15.58 -7.74 8.10
C GLN A 68 16.70 -8.72 7.66
N PRO A 69 16.88 -8.96 6.36
CA PRO A 69 17.95 -9.81 5.86
C PRO A 69 19.34 -9.34 6.30
N ARG A 70 20.23 -10.31 6.57
CA ARG A 70 21.68 -10.07 6.67
C ARG A 70 22.30 -10.26 5.27
N PRO A 71 23.42 -9.59 4.94
CA PRO A 71 24.11 -8.55 5.71
C PRO A 71 23.41 -7.18 5.62
N LYS A 72 23.62 -6.33 6.63
CA LYS A 72 23.07 -4.95 6.66
C LYS A 72 23.71 -4.02 5.63
N SER A 73 24.90 -4.32 5.10
CA SER A 73 25.62 -3.44 4.18
C SER A 73 26.63 -4.28 3.40
N ARG A 74 26.68 -4.09 2.08
CA ARG A 74 27.52 -4.86 1.15
C ARG A 74 27.82 -4.08 -0.13
N THR A 75 28.70 -4.62 -0.98
CA THR A 75 28.90 -4.07 -2.33
C THR A 75 27.59 -4.06 -3.13
N CYS A 76 27.41 -3.03 -3.95
CA CYS A 76 26.21 -2.88 -4.78
C CYS A 76 26.18 -3.84 -5.98
N GLU A 77 27.28 -4.51 -6.27
CA GLU A 77 27.38 -5.46 -7.37
C GLU A 77 26.38 -6.61 -7.20
N GLY A 78 25.60 -6.86 -8.25
CA GLY A 78 24.60 -7.93 -8.29
C GLY A 78 23.44 -7.79 -7.30
N ILE A 79 23.34 -6.71 -6.50
CA ILE A 79 22.30 -6.61 -5.46
C ILE A 79 20.91 -6.51 -6.04
N ALA A 80 20.75 -5.83 -7.18
CA ALA A 80 19.47 -5.68 -7.83
C ALA A 80 18.89 -7.03 -8.25
N ALA A 81 19.68 -7.87 -8.92
CA ALA A 81 19.24 -9.19 -9.37
C ALA A 81 18.73 -10.10 -8.23
N ALA A 82 19.26 -9.94 -7.02
CA ALA A 82 18.87 -10.71 -5.83
C ALA A 82 17.81 -10.01 -4.95
N ALA A 83 17.38 -8.79 -5.28
CA ALA A 83 16.46 -8.03 -4.47
C ALA A 83 15.02 -8.54 -4.65
N PRO A 84 14.32 -8.97 -3.57
CA PRO A 84 12.95 -9.43 -3.65
C PRO A 84 11.99 -8.36 -4.20
N ALA A 85 10.89 -8.80 -4.80
CA ALA A 85 9.82 -7.91 -5.22
C ALA A 85 9.29 -7.09 -4.02
N GLY A 86 8.97 -5.82 -4.26
CA GLY A 86 8.50 -4.88 -3.23
C GLY A 86 9.55 -4.44 -2.20
N SER A 87 10.80 -4.91 -2.31
CA SER A 87 11.91 -4.44 -1.47
C SER A 87 12.52 -3.14 -2.00
N TRP A 88 13.33 -2.49 -1.17
CA TRP A 88 14.14 -1.34 -1.56
C TRP A 88 15.61 -1.70 -1.51
N ILE A 89 16.38 -1.21 -2.48
CA ILE A 89 17.83 -1.22 -2.43
C ILE A 89 18.27 0.16 -1.97
N LEU A 90 18.69 0.23 -0.71
CA LEU A 90 19.28 1.43 -0.14
C LEU A 90 20.73 1.54 -0.60
N TYR A 91 21.12 2.71 -1.09
CA TYR A 91 22.49 3.04 -1.46
C TYR A 91 22.89 4.36 -0.83
N ARG A 92 24.04 4.41 -0.16
CA ARG A 92 24.58 5.64 0.42
C ARG A 92 25.82 6.07 -0.38
N PRO A 93 25.76 7.15 -1.18
CA PRO A 93 26.92 7.59 -1.96
C PRO A 93 28.12 7.98 -1.10
N THR A 94 29.34 7.85 -1.65
CA THR A 94 30.57 8.36 -1.01
C THR A 94 30.75 9.86 -1.23
N ALA A 95 30.34 10.36 -2.41
CA ALA A 95 30.45 11.76 -2.81
C ALA A 95 29.52 12.68 -1.99
N ASP A 96 28.28 12.24 -1.74
CA ASP A 96 27.36 12.91 -0.84
C ASP A 96 26.84 11.91 0.20
N ARG A 97 27.45 11.98 1.40
CA ARG A 97 27.10 11.09 2.52
C ARG A 97 25.84 11.54 3.25
N LYS A 98 25.31 12.72 2.96
CA LYS A 98 24.11 13.27 3.61
C LYS A 98 22.83 12.74 2.99
N ILE A 99 22.91 12.04 1.86
CA ILE A 99 21.77 11.44 1.19
C ILE A 99 21.82 9.91 1.19
N VAL A 100 20.66 9.30 0.99
CA VAL A 100 20.49 7.88 0.70
C VAL A 100 19.48 7.72 -0.43
N HIS A 101 19.84 6.89 -1.41
CA HIS A 101 18.96 6.51 -2.51
C HIS A 101 18.21 5.25 -2.10
N ALA A 102 16.89 5.27 -2.13
CA ALA A 102 16.05 4.09 -2.06
C ALA A 102 15.59 3.75 -3.48
N ARG A 103 16.22 2.73 -4.08
CA ARG A 103 15.81 2.17 -5.37
C ARG A 103 14.70 1.17 -5.12
N ILE A 104 13.48 1.51 -5.53
CA ILE A 104 12.28 0.73 -5.26
C ILE A 104 12.18 -0.37 -6.31
N VAL A 105 12.18 -1.61 -5.83
CA VAL A 105 11.95 -2.79 -6.67
C VAL A 105 10.46 -2.95 -6.89
N ASP A 106 10.09 -3.29 -8.12
CA ASP A 106 8.72 -3.61 -8.54
C ASP A 106 8.05 -4.57 -7.56
N GLU A 107 6.78 -4.33 -7.25
CA GLU A 107 6.02 -5.11 -6.27
C GLU A 107 5.81 -6.57 -6.68
N ARG A 108 5.87 -6.87 -7.98
CA ARG A 108 5.62 -8.21 -8.54
C ARG A 108 6.87 -8.83 -9.17
N ARG A 109 7.85 -8.02 -9.54
CA ARG A 109 9.05 -8.47 -10.28
C ARG A 109 10.30 -8.22 -9.46
N ALA A 110 10.90 -9.30 -8.97
CA ALA A 110 12.19 -9.25 -8.29
C ALA A 110 13.25 -8.62 -9.21
N GLY A 111 14.12 -7.81 -8.62
CA GLY A 111 15.24 -7.13 -9.27
C GLY A 111 14.92 -6.06 -10.33
N VAL A 112 13.65 -5.76 -10.61
CA VAL A 112 13.27 -4.67 -11.51
C VAL A 112 13.11 -3.39 -10.70
N VAL A 113 14.07 -2.46 -10.79
CA VAL A 113 13.94 -1.13 -10.17
C VAL A 113 13.00 -0.28 -11.01
N VAL A 114 11.93 0.24 -10.39
CA VAL A 114 10.90 1.04 -11.08
C VAL A 114 10.93 2.51 -10.69
N ARG A 115 11.64 2.87 -9.61
CA ARG A 115 11.73 4.24 -9.12
C ARG A 115 12.92 4.43 -8.20
N ILE A 116 13.51 5.62 -8.18
CA ILE A 116 14.54 5.98 -7.20
C ILE A 116 14.05 7.18 -6.39
N ARG A 117 14.00 7.04 -5.06
CA ARG A 117 13.68 8.14 -4.16
C ARG A 117 14.90 8.49 -3.33
N VAL A 118 15.23 9.77 -3.25
CA VAL A 118 16.39 10.27 -2.50
C VAL A 118 15.90 10.90 -1.21
N PHE A 119 16.55 10.54 -0.11
CA PHE A 119 16.23 11.02 1.23
C PHE A 119 17.48 11.55 1.91
N GLU A 120 17.31 12.43 2.89
CA GLU A 120 18.37 12.78 3.84
C GLU A 120 18.69 11.57 4.73
N ALA A 121 19.98 11.29 4.93
CA ALA A 121 20.43 10.14 5.69
C ALA A 121 20.18 10.28 7.21
N GLU A 122 20.15 11.51 7.73
CA GLU A 122 19.97 11.76 9.16
C GLU A 122 18.50 11.77 9.56
N SER A 123 17.70 12.60 8.88
CA SER A 123 16.28 12.80 9.19
C SER A 123 15.36 11.77 8.50
N GLY A 124 15.83 11.11 7.43
CA GLY A 124 14.98 10.31 6.55
C GLY A 124 14.01 11.15 5.72
N ARG A 125 14.15 12.48 5.69
CA ARG A 125 13.26 13.38 4.93
C ARG A 125 13.43 13.16 3.44
N PHE A 126 12.32 13.08 2.71
CA PHE A 126 12.34 13.02 1.25
C PHE A 126 12.95 14.31 0.65
N VAL A 127 13.85 14.11 -0.31
CA VAL A 127 14.55 15.17 -1.04
C VAL A 127 13.99 15.29 -2.44
N ARG A 128 14.02 14.21 -3.22
CA ARG A 128 13.60 14.19 -4.64
C ARG A 128 13.36 12.77 -5.14
N GLU A 129 12.73 12.66 -6.30
CA GLU A 129 12.57 11.42 -7.07
C GLU A 129 13.41 11.48 -8.35
N GLU A 130 13.93 10.33 -8.78
CA GLU A 130 14.77 10.14 -9.96
C GLU A 130 14.29 8.92 -10.77
N ASN A 131 14.62 8.92 -12.06
CA ASN A 131 14.38 7.77 -12.92
C ASN A 131 15.39 6.64 -12.62
N PRO A 132 14.97 5.35 -12.74
CA PRO A 132 15.82 4.18 -12.50
C PRO A 132 17.11 4.10 -13.32
#